data_AF-A0A2N1IHQ2-F1
#
_entry.id   AF-A0A2N1IHQ2-F1
#
_cell.length_a   1.000
_cell.length_b   1.000
_cell.length_c   1.000
_cell.angle_alpha   90.00
_cell.angle_beta   90.00
_cell.angle_gamma   90.00
#
_symmetry.space_group_name_H-M   'P 1'
#
loop_
_entity.id
_entity.type
_entity.pdbx_description
1 polymer ?
#
loop_
_entity_poly.entity_id
_entity_poly.type
_entity_poly.pdbx_seq_one_letter_code
_entity_poly.pdbx_strand_id
1 'polypeptide(L)'
;MPQAAIREYDEEDEHLPTAEVDQEALSQTQSEEAVACVDAPTAENEQNEPYYHYTVDTKDPDPWLVLHRTKIIVLVLLVVAGVAGSVFYKDLKLSEQTNAIIAEPQLNDFYYVDFRVIKDNLRPAEKFRMAKVQDITGDVVTINFSSYFYLQEHELNEAIRYAQLRFEKFFQEKRHNYTVSELQQMVESGAIVLARRPEGNMLDGNVVVPDSHFESSSIFIPGKKENFAGLEYLKFAKDADKAGMALEKFEESADLGFALGQVNLAQMYLNGTAVDKDLHESLVWLKKASLQAFEPAILKYGIVCKQVESCTVEDFYQELVKTGVNIEFTKQADVMATTKAFAKALADAAESKKKKY
;
A
#
# COMPACT_ATOMS: atom_id res chain seq x y z
N MET A 1 -9.51 20.79 0.02
CA MET A 1 -8.77 20.03 -1.01
C MET A 1 -7.37 19.81 -0.45
N PRO A 2 -6.94 18.59 -0.12
CA PRO A 2 -5.54 18.37 0.22
C PRO A 2 -4.71 18.49 -1.06
N GLN A 3 -3.57 19.17 -0.97
CA GLN A 3 -2.65 19.39 -2.10
C GLN A 3 -1.93 18.08 -2.44
N ALA A 4 -2.55 17.24 -3.26
CA ALA A 4 -1.84 16.16 -3.93
C ALA A 4 -1.00 16.76 -5.07
N ALA A 5 0.32 16.69 -4.95
CA ALA A 5 1.22 17.13 -6.00
C ALA A 5 1.24 16.12 -7.15
N ILE A 6 0.94 16.57 -8.37
CA ILE A 6 1.06 15.79 -9.62
C ILE A 6 2.35 16.23 -10.31
N ARG A 7 3.18 15.30 -10.80
CA ARG A 7 4.12 15.64 -11.88
C ARG A 7 4.48 14.47 -12.80
N GLU A 8 4.53 14.79 -14.10
CA GLU A 8 5.33 14.12 -15.14
C GLU A 8 6.83 14.44 -14.94
N TYR A 9 7.68 13.46 -15.23
CA TYR A 9 9.12 13.54 -15.07
C TYR A 9 9.76 14.34 -16.20
N ASP A 10 10.61 15.31 -15.85
CA ASP A 10 11.71 15.75 -16.72
C ASP A 10 13.01 15.69 -15.91
N GLU A 11 14.04 15.12 -16.51
CA GLU A 11 15.44 15.11 -16.09
C GLU A 11 16.05 16.51 -16.35
N GLU A 12 17.12 16.88 -15.63
CA GLU A 12 17.89 18.15 -15.75
C GLU A 12 17.41 19.32 -14.85
N ASP A 13 17.98 19.45 -13.64
CA ASP A 13 19.02 20.47 -13.38
C ASP A 13 19.37 20.63 -11.88
N GLU A 14 20.66 20.45 -11.62
CA GLU A 14 21.39 20.72 -10.38
C GLU A 14 21.59 22.23 -10.18
N HIS A 15 21.29 22.77 -8.98
CA HIS A 15 22.17 23.63 -8.17
C HIS A 15 21.45 24.29 -6.97
N LEU A 16 22.08 24.22 -5.80
CA LEU A 16 21.84 25.02 -4.57
C LEU A 16 23.22 25.57 -4.14
N PRO A 17 23.32 26.78 -3.55
CA PRO A 17 23.13 26.95 -2.09
C PRO A 17 22.59 28.37 -1.72
N THR A 18 22.39 28.87 -0.48
CA THR A 18 22.91 28.65 0.89
C THR A 18 21.88 29.15 1.91
N ALA A 19 21.97 28.66 3.16
CA ALA A 19 21.16 29.04 4.31
C ALA A 19 21.67 30.31 5.03
N GLU A 20 20.79 31.00 5.73
CA GLU A 20 21.12 31.82 6.91
C GLU A 20 20.01 31.70 7.96
N VAL A 21 20.46 31.55 9.21
CA VAL A 21 19.72 31.39 10.46
C VAL A 21 19.70 32.75 11.15
N ASP A 22 18.62 33.09 11.85
CA ASP A 22 18.76 33.90 13.07
C ASP A 22 17.65 33.62 14.09
N GLN A 23 18.08 33.40 15.33
CA GLN A 23 17.29 33.43 16.55
C GLN A 23 17.47 34.81 17.19
N GLU A 24 16.43 35.35 17.83
CA GLU A 24 16.66 36.11 19.06
C GLU A 24 15.40 36.20 19.94
N ALA A 25 15.66 36.34 21.24
CA ALA A 25 14.74 36.19 22.35
C ALA A 25 14.51 37.51 23.11
N LEU A 26 13.42 37.52 23.89
CA LEU A 26 13.22 38.22 25.18
C LEU A 26 13.40 39.76 25.28
N SER A 27 12.37 40.45 25.77
CA SER A 27 12.41 41.11 27.08
C SER A 27 11.06 41.74 27.49
N GLN A 28 10.86 41.81 28.80
CA GLN A 28 9.73 42.41 29.54
C GLN A 28 10.04 43.87 29.90
N THR A 29 9.03 44.74 30.07
CA THR A 29 8.68 45.60 31.25
C THR A 29 7.61 46.63 30.84
N GLN A 30 6.47 46.74 31.57
CA GLN A 30 6.11 47.82 32.54
C GLN A 30 6.24 49.25 31.96
N SER A 31 5.35 50.23 32.13
CA SER A 31 4.15 50.48 32.96
C SER A 31 3.58 51.87 32.57
N GLU A 32 2.45 52.27 33.19
CA GLU A 32 1.90 53.64 33.35
C GLU A 32 1.08 54.21 32.17
N GLU A 33 -0.25 54.36 32.30
CA GLU A 33 -1.06 55.39 33.00
C GLU A 33 -1.38 56.62 32.11
N ALA A 34 -2.69 56.87 31.91
CA ALA A 34 -3.38 58.16 31.70
C ALA A 34 -4.65 57.97 30.84
N VAL A 35 -5.77 58.71 30.92
CA VAL A 35 -6.44 59.62 31.87
C VAL A 35 -7.78 59.98 31.18
N ALA A 36 -8.84 60.18 31.97
CA ALA A 36 -10.07 60.97 31.69
C ALA A 36 -11.03 60.51 30.56
N CYS A 37 -12.32 60.79 30.55
CA CYS A 37 -13.37 61.36 31.44
C CYS A 37 -14.65 61.26 30.59
N VAL A 38 -15.82 60.91 31.13
CA VAL A 38 -17.11 61.47 30.67
C VAL A 38 -18.10 61.52 31.85
N ASP A 39 -18.80 62.65 31.89
CA ASP A 39 -19.57 63.27 32.96
C ASP A 39 -20.81 62.54 33.52
N ALA A 40 -21.17 62.95 34.74
CA ALA A 40 -22.43 62.69 35.44
C ALA A 40 -23.63 63.39 34.75
N PRO A 41 -24.89 63.08 35.15
CA PRO A 41 -25.46 63.92 36.22
C PRO A 41 -26.44 63.25 37.21
N THR A 42 -26.44 63.87 38.39
CA THR A 42 -27.57 64.16 39.31
C THR A 42 -28.23 63.07 40.14
N ALA A 43 -28.30 63.41 41.43
CA ALA A 43 -28.84 62.68 42.57
C ALA A 43 -30.37 62.65 42.59
N GLU A 44 -30.94 61.59 43.18
CA GLU A 44 -32.08 61.68 44.09
C GLU A 44 -32.30 60.37 44.88
N ASN A 45 -32.59 60.58 46.17
CA ASN A 45 -33.23 59.69 47.15
C ASN A 45 -32.50 58.47 47.73
N GLU A 46 -32.05 58.70 48.97
CA GLU A 46 -31.72 57.72 50.00
C GLU A 46 -32.90 56.79 50.30
N GLN A 47 -32.73 55.50 50.02
CA GLN A 47 -33.38 54.41 50.76
C GLN A 47 -32.30 53.37 51.08
N ASN A 48 -31.82 53.43 52.33
CA ASN A 48 -30.88 52.45 52.88
C ASN A 48 -31.58 51.08 53.00
N GLU A 49 -31.42 50.23 51.99
CA GLU A 49 -31.53 48.78 52.18
C GLU A 49 -30.21 48.26 52.80
N PRO A 50 -30.25 47.35 53.78
CA PRO A 50 -29.03 46.81 54.36
C PRO A 50 -28.26 46.01 53.31
N TYR A 51 -27.20 46.61 52.78
CA TYR A 51 -26.26 45.95 51.88
C TYR A 51 -25.46 44.93 52.70
N TYR A 52 -25.75 43.64 52.53
CA TYR A 52 -24.94 42.58 53.11
C TYR A 52 -23.54 42.63 52.48
N HIS A 53 -22.54 43.10 53.24
CA HIS A 53 -21.15 42.99 52.85
C HIS A 53 -20.70 41.54 53.11
N TYR A 54 -20.82 40.68 52.10
CA TYR A 54 -20.08 39.42 52.12
C TYR A 54 -18.61 39.76 51.84
N THR A 55 -17.79 39.72 52.88
CA THR A 55 -16.35 39.62 52.70
C THR A 55 -16.09 38.18 52.27
N VAL A 56 -15.83 37.97 50.97
CA VAL A 56 -15.31 36.69 50.50
C VAL A 56 -13.89 36.62 51.06
N ASP A 57 -13.72 35.90 52.18
CA ASP A 57 -12.39 35.59 52.70
C ASP A 57 -11.71 34.67 51.68
N THR A 58 -10.81 35.24 50.87
CA THR A 58 -10.08 34.52 49.83
C THR A 58 -8.94 33.67 50.39
N LYS A 59 -8.71 33.69 51.71
CA LYS A 59 -7.60 32.96 52.33
C LYS A 59 -7.91 31.51 52.71
N ASP A 60 -9.18 31.13 52.83
CA ASP A 60 -9.57 29.74 53.07
C ASP A 60 -10.31 29.16 51.85
N PRO A 61 -9.69 28.22 51.09
CA PRO A 61 -10.39 27.58 50.00
C PRO A 61 -11.59 26.80 50.54
N ASP A 62 -12.76 26.98 49.90
CA ASP A 62 -14.01 26.33 50.29
C ASP A 62 -13.80 24.84 50.65
N PRO A 63 -14.16 24.37 51.87
CA PRO A 63 -13.89 23.00 52.31
C PRO A 63 -14.45 21.94 51.37
N TRP A 64 -15.59 22.25 50.73
CA TRP A 64 -16.24 21.40 49.73
C TRP A 64 -15.40 21.29 48.44
N LEU A 65 -14.82 22.41 47.98
CA LEU A 65 -13.94 22.43 46.81
C LEU A 65 -12.65 21.64 47.06
N VAL A 66 -12.05 21.71 48.24
CA VAL A 66 -10.83 20.94 48.58
C VAL A 66 -11.12 19.44 48.66
N LEU A 67 -12.25 19.04 49.26
CA LEU A 67 -12.63 17.64 49.46
C LEU A 67 -13.01 16.92 48.14
N HIS A 68 -13.53 17.67 47.16
CA HIS A 68 -13.88 17.13 45.84
C HIS A 68 -12.80 17.36 44.79
N ARG A 69 -11.88 18.31 44.96
CA ARG A 69 -10.79 18.56 44.01
C ARG A 69 -9.89 17.33 43.84
N THR A 70 -9.55 16.63 44.93
CA THR A 70 -8.79 15.38 44.85
C THR A 70 -9.57 14.27 44.15
N LYS A 71 -10.88 14.15 44.42
CA LYS A 71 -11.76 13.17 43.75
C LYS A 71 -11.93 13.46 42.25
N ILE A 72 -12.06 14.73 41.87
CA ILE A 72 -12.13 15.18 40.47
C ILE A 72 -10.81 14.90 39.76
N ILE A 73 -9.67 15.19 40.40
CA ILE A 73 -8.34 14.89 39.84
C ILE A 73 -8.18 13.37 39.62
N VAL A 74 -8.56 12.55 40.59
CA VAL A 74 -8.51 11.08 40.46
C VAL A 74 -9.44 10.60 39.34
N LEU A 75 -10.64 11.14 39.21
CA LEU A 75 -11.57 10.79 38.15
C LEU A 75 -11.03 11.18 36.76
N VAL A 76 -10.44 12.37 36.63
CA VAL A 76 -9.77 12.81 35.39
C VAL A 76 -8.59 11.89 35.05
N LEU A 77 -7.76 11.52 36.02
CA LEU A 77 -6.64 10.60 35.81
C LEU A 77 -7.14 9.21 35.37
N LEU A 78 -8.22 8.70 35.95
CA LEU A 78 -8.83 7.43 35.53
C LEU A 78 -9.39 7.51 34.10
N VAL A 79 -10.01 8.62 33.72
CA VAL A 79 -10.50 8.85 32.35
C VAL A 79 -9.32 8.91 31.37
N VAL A 80 -8.27 9.67 31.69
CA VAL A 80 -7.06 9.76 30.85
C VAL A 80 -6.39 8.39 30.71
N ALA A 81 -6.25 7.63 31.79
CA ALA A 81 -5.72 6.28 31.76
C ALA A 81 -6.59 5.33 30.91
N GLY A 82 -7.92 5.45 31.02
CA GLY A 82 -8.86 4.68 30.20
C GLY A 82 -8.76 5.01 28.71
N VAL A 83 -8.63 6.30 28.36
CA VAL A 83 -8.44 6.75 26.96
C VAL A 83 -7.09 6.29 26.43
N ALA A 84 -6.01 6.49 27.18
CA ALA A 84 -4.67 6.05 26.78
C ALA A 84 -4.60 4.53 26.61
N GLY A 85 -5.20 3.77 27.54
CA GLY A 85 -5.31 2.32 27.43
C GLY A 85 -6.13 1.88 26.21
N SER A 86 -7.19 2.60 25.87
CA SER A 86 -8.01 2.34 24.67
C SER A 86 -7.23 2.59 23.37
N VAL A 87 -6.47 3.68 23.29
CA VAL A 87 -5.60 3.99 22.14
C VAL A 87 -4.53 2.92 21.99
N PHE A 88 -3.80 2.61 23.07
CA PHE A 88 -2.76 1.59 23.05
C PHE A 88 -3.28 0.21 22.67
N TYR A 89 -4.46 -0.17 23.17
CA TYR A 89 -5.10 -1.43 22.80
C TYR A 89 -5.45 -1.48 21.30
N LYS A 90 -5.93 -0.36 20.73
CA LYS A 90 -6.19 -0.27 19.30
C LYS A 90 -4.92 -0.41 18.48
N ASP A 91 -3.86 0.28 18.87
CA ASP A 91 -2.57 0.24 18.16
C ASP A 91 -1.95 -1.16 18.20
N LEU A 92 -2.01 -1.84 19.35
CA LEU A 92 -1.58 -3.24 19.47
C LEU A 92 -2.36 -4.17 18.53
N LYS A 93 -3.69 -4.04 18.52
CA LYS A 93 -4.54 -4.86 17.65
C LYS A 93 -4.25 -4.58 16.18
N LEU A 94 -4.00 -3.33 15.82
CA LEU A 94 -3.69 -2.92 14.46
C LEU A 94 -2.33 -3.45 14.00
N SER A 95 -1.34 -3.44 14.90
CA SER A 95 -0.02 -4.02 14.65
C SER A 95 -0.11 -5.54 14.47
N GLU A 96 -0.87 -6.24 15.33
CA GLU A 96 -1.11 -7.69 15.19
C GLU A 96 -1.79 -8.02 13.86
N GLN A 97 -2.81 -7.25 13.46
CA GLN A 97 -3.47 -7.38 12.17
C GLN A 97 -2.50 -7.14 11.01
N THR A 98 -1.65 -6.12 11.11
CA THR A 98 -0.65 -5.81 10.08
C THR A 98 0.34 -6.96 9.91
N ASN A 99 0.86 -7.48 11.01
CA ASN A 99 1.76 -8.63 11.00
C ASN A 99 1.09 -9.88 10.40
N ALA A 100 -0.17 -10.15 10.73
CA ALA A 100 -0.91 -11.27 10.18
C ALA A 100 -1.14 -11.15 8.66
N ILE A 101 -1.46 -9.95 8.18
CA ILE A 101 -1.65 -9.68 6.74
C ILE A 101 -0.33 -9.83 5.98
N ILE A 102 0.78 -9.34 6.55
CA ILE A 102 2.10 -9.41 5.92
C ILE A 102 2.67 -10.83 5.93
N ALA A 103 2.38 -11.62 6.97
CA ALA A 103 2.79 -13.03 7.05
C ALA A 103 2.11 -13.91 5.98
N GLU A 104 0.84 -13.63 5.67
CA GLU A 104 0.08 -14.34 4.64
C GLU A 104 -0.54 -13.32 3.65
N PRO A 105 0.26 -12.74 2.74
CA PRO A 105 -0.21 -11.70 1.83
C PRO A 105 -1.26 -12.25 0.85
N GLN A 106 -2.23 -11.42 0.50
CA GLN A 106 -3.28 -11.72 -0.47
C GLN A 106 -3.33 -10.66 -1.56
N LEU A 107 -3.84 -11.04 -2.72
CA LEU A 107 -4.07 -10.10 -3.81
C LEU A 107 -4.99 -8.97 -3.36
N ASN A 108 -4.66 -7.74 -3.75
CA ASN A 108 -5.35 -6.51 -3.35
C ASN A 108 -5.23 -6.12 -1.87
N ASP A 109 -4.32 -6.71 -1.09
CA ASP A 109 -3.94 -6.12 0.19
C ASP A 109 -3.30 -4.74 -0.04
N PHE A 110 -3.54 -3.81 0.90
CA PHE A 110 -3.01 -2.44 0.86
C PHE A 110 -2.06 -2.20 2.03
N TYR A 111 -0.91 -1.58 1.76
CA TYR A 111 0.09 -1.22 2.77
C TYR A 111 0.28 0.29 2.82
N TYR A 112 0.38 0.83 4.02
CA TYR A 112 0.66 2.23 4.27
C TYR A 112 2.15 2.33 4.50
N VAL A 113 2.82 3.01 3.58
CA VAL A 113 4.28 2.99 3.51
C VAL A 113 4.82 4.38 3.82
N ASP A 114 5.65 4.46 4.85
CA ASP A 114 6.43 5.64 5.19
C ASP A 114 7.76 5.62 4.43
N PHE A 115 7.84 6.45 3.40
CA PHE A 115 9.01 6.55 2.54
C PHE A 115 10.20 7.17 3.24
N ARG A 116 10.02 7.90 4.34
CA ARG A 116 11.11 8.53 5.10
C ARG A 116 12.09 7.52 5.70
N VAL A 117 11.62 6.30 5.95
CA VAL A 117 12.44 5.20 6.47
C VAL A 117 13.21 4.51 5.34
N ILE A 118 12.69 4.57 4.12
CA ILE A 118 13.23 3.83 2.95
C ILE A 118 14.23 4.69 2.17
N LYS A 119 14.00 6.00 2.08
CA LYS A 119 14.75 6.91 1.21
C LYS A 119 15.18 8.16 1.96
N ASP A 120 16.47 8.48 1.86
CA ASP A 120 17.09 9.60 2.57
C ASP A 120 16.73 10.97 1.98
N ASN A 121 16.55 11.07 0.66
CA ASN A 121 16.30 12.32 -0.06
C ASN A 121 14.86 12.40 -0.60
N LEU A 122 13.92 12.80 0.26
CA LEU A 122 12.52 13.05 -0.10
C LEU A 122 12.17 14.52 0.04
N ARG A 123 11.26 15.00 -0.81
CA ARG A 123 10.69 16.34 -0.63
C ARG A 123 9.84 16.37 0.65
N PRO A 124 9.70 17.52 1.34
CA PRO A 124 8.98 17.59 2.62
C PRO A 124 7.53 17.10 2.59
N ALA A 125 6.86 17.13 1.44
CA ALA A 125 5.49 16.66 1.26
C ALA A 125 5.38 15.18 0.82
N GLU A 126 6.49 14.50 0.59
CA GLU A 126 6.54 13.15 0.00
C GLU A 126 6.81 12.07 1.04
N LYS A 127 5.99 12.02 2.10
CA LYS A 127 6.25 11.15 3.25
C LYS A 127 5.62 9.78 3.13
N PHE A 128 4.33 9.72 2.78
CA PHE A 128 3.57 8.48 2.79
C PHE A 128 3.06 8.12 1.40
N ARG A 129 2.98 6.82 1.11
CA ARG A 129 2.29 6.28 -0.08
C ARG A 129 1.49 5.06 0.30
N MET A 130 0.51 4.75 -0.53
CA MET A 130 -0.17 3.48 -0.49
C MET A 130 0.57 2.50 -1.39
N ALA A 131 0.76 1.27 -0.94
CA ALA A 131 1.15 0.16 -1.80
C ALA A 131 -0.03 -0.79 -1.94
N LYS A 132 -0.16 -1.43 -3.10
CA LYS A 132 -1.14 -2.47 -3.37
C LYS A 132 -0.42 -3.74 -3.80
N VAL A 133 -0.80 -4.87 -3.21
CA VAL A 133 -0.35 -6.19 -3.67
C VAL A 133 -1.02 -6.51 -5.00
N GLN A 134 -0.20 -6.58 -6.04
CA GLN A 134 -0.62 -6.77 -7.43
C GLN A 134 -0.49 -8.24 -7.85
N ASP A 135 0.56 -8.92 -7.40
CA ASP A 135 0.83 -10.32 -7.74
C ASP A 135 1.61 -11.03 -6.64
N ILE A 136 1.44 -12.34 -6.52
CA ILE A 136 2.16 -13.20 -5.57
C ILE A 136 2.70 -14.39 -6.35
N THR A 137 4.01 -14.59 -6.31
CA THR A 137 4.72 -15.63 -7.05
C THR A 137 5.66 -16.37 -6.10
N GLY A 138 5.15 -17.46 -5.51
CA GLY A 138 5.83 -18.16 -4.43
C GLY A 138 5.97 -17.26 -3.20
N ASP A 139 7.21 -17.00 -2.80
CA ASP A 139 7.60 -16.13 -1.68
C ASP A 139 7.79 -14.66 -2.06
N VAL A 140 7.72 -14.33 -3.35
CA VAL A 140 7.88 -12.97 -3.87
C VAL A 140 6.51 -12.32 -4.06
N VAL A 141 6.32 -11.20 -3.40
CA VAL A 141 5.16 -10.32 -3.48
C VAL A 141 5.51 -9.13 -4.36
N THR A 142 4.74 -8.93 -5.43
CA THR A 142 4.82 -7.72 -6.23
C THR A 142 3.86 -6.68 -5.67
N ILE A 143 4.38 -5.51 -5.32
CA ILE A 143 3.60 -4.35 -4.92
C ILE A 143 3.76 -3.19 -5.91
N ASN A 144 2.68 -2.45 -6.09
CA ASN A 144 2.66 -1.21 -6.87
C ASN A 144 2.32 -0.05 -5.93
N PHE A 145 3.12 1.02 -5.97
CA PHE A 145 2.89 2.19 -5.15
C PHE A 145 1.91 3.17 -5.81
N SER A 146 1.17 3.93 -4.99
CA SER A 146 0.28 4.99 -5.44
C SER A 146 1.05 6.07 -6.20
N SER A 147 0.51 6.57 -7.30
CA SER A 147 1.06 7.70 -8.06
C SER A 147 1.19 8.98 -7.24
N TYR A 148 0.46 9.06 -6.12
CA TYR A 148 0.44 10.18 -5.19
C TYR A 148 1.24 9.88 -3.92
N PHE A 149 1.86 10.95 -3.40
CA PHE A 149 2.38 10.99 -2.04
C PHE A 149 1.45 11.80 -1.13
N TYR A 150 1.52 11.50 0.16
CA TYR A 150 0.73 12.12 1.21
C TYR A 150 1.66 12.66 2.30
N LEU A 151 1.25 13.77 2.92
CA LEU A 151 2.05 14.42 3.97
C LEU A 151 1.85 13.74 5.31
N GLN A 152 0.65 13.22 5.57
CA GLN A 152 0.26 12.58 6.82
C GLN A 152 -0.35 11.21 6.55
N GLU A 153 -0.18 10.28 7.48
CA GLU A 153 -0.73 8.92 7.38
C GLU A 153 -2.26 8.93 7.24
N HIS A 154 -2.98 9.81 7.95
CA HIS A 154 -4.44 9.85 7.90
C HIS A 154 -4.98 10.18 6.50
N GLU A 155 -4.24 10.91 5.66
CA GLU A 155 -4.66 11.25 4.29
C GLU A 155 -4.80 10.00 3.40
N LEU A 156 -4.11 8.90 3.73
CA LEU A 156 -4.30 7.61 3.07
C LEU A 156 -5.70 7.05 3.32
N ASN A 157 -6.25 7.24 4.53
CA ASN A 157 -7.64 6.89 4.84
C ASN A 157 -8.62 7.80 4.07
N GLU A 158 -8.27 9.07 3.88
CA GLU A 158 -9.08 9.97 3.06
C GLU A 158 -9.11 9.54 1.59
N ALA A 159 -8.00 9.04 1.05
CA ALA A 159 -7.96 8.49 -0.31
C ALA A 159 -8.96 7.33 -0.49
N ILE A 160 -9.09 6.46 0.51
CA ILE A 160 -10.11 5.39 0.55
C ILE A 160 -11.51 5.98 0.68
N ARG A 161 -11.72 6.90 1.62
CA ARG A 161 -13.01 7.55 1.88
C ARG A 161 -13.55 8.27 0.65
N TYR A 162 -12.68 8.87 -0.16
CA TYR A 162 -13.05 9.55 -1.40
C TYR A 162 -13.00 8.63 -2.64
N ALA A 163 -12.87 7.32 -2.43
CA ALA A 163 -12.82 6.30 -3.46
C ALA A 163 -11.76 6.57 -4.55
N GLN A 164 -10.62 7.16 -4.20
CA GLN A 164 -9.56 7.48 -5.16
C GLN A 164 -8.91 6.21 -5.74
N LEU A 165 -8.91 5.12 -4.97
CA LEU A 165 -8.31 3.83 -5.36
C LEU A 165 -9.02 3.17 -6.57
N ARG A 166 -10.23 3.63 -6.92
CA ARG A 166 -10.97 3.15 -8.10
C ARG A 166 -10.39 3.65 -9.43
N PHE A 167 -9.53 4.68 -9.40
CA PHE A 167 -8.97 5.22 -10.62
C PHE A 167 -7.82 4.31 -11.09
N GLU A 168 -7.86 3.88 -12.35
CA GLU A 168 -6.87 2.95 -12.91
C GLU A 168 -5.42 3.43 -12.73
N LYS A 169 -5.19 4.74 -12.87
CA LYS A 169 -3.87 5.39 -12.74
C LYS A 169 -3.49 5.76 -11.30
N PHE A 170 -4.33 5.41 -10.31
CA PHE A 170 -4.04 5.70 -8.91
C PHE A 170 -2.79 4.94 -8.45
N PHE A 171 -2.63 3.69 -8.86
CA PHE A 171 -1.40 2.93 -8.66
C PHE A 171 -0.50 3.05 -9.88
N GLN A 172 0.80 3.17 -9.65
CA GLN A 172 1.78 3.16 -10.72
C GLN A 172 1.84 1.79 -11.37
N GLU A 173 2.15 1.75 -12.66
CA GLU A 173 2.43 0.49 -13.37
C GLU A 173 3.77 -0.13 -12.94
N LYS A 174 4.65 0.67 -12.32
CA LYS A 174 5.97 0.20 -11.86
C LYS A 174 5.80 -0.85 -10.75
N ARG A 175 6.26 -2.06 -11.06
CA ARG A 175 6.28 -3.23 -10.19
C ARG A 175 7.49 -3.19 -9.27
N HIS A 176 7.30 -3.50 -7.99
CA HIS A 176 8.37 -3.67 -7.02
C HIS A 176 8.22 -5.03 -6.37
N ASN A 177 9.26 -5.86 -6.45
CA ASN A 177 9.23 -7.23 -5.94
C ASN A 177 9.93 -7.26 -4.59
N TYR A 178 9.25 -7.80 -3.59
CA TYR A 178 9.77 -8.01 -2.25
C TYR A 178 9.48 -9.45 -1.83
N THR A 179 10.41 -10.09 -1.15
CA THR A 179 10.14 -11.34 -0.45
C THR A 179 9.25 -11.08 0.77
N VAL A 180 8.52 -12.09 1.24
CA VAL A 180 7.75 -11.98 2.49
C VAL A 180 8.64 -11.56 3.67
N SER A 181 9.88 -12.05 3.73
CA SER A 181 10.84 -11.66 4.76
C SER A 181 11.24 -10.19 4.68
N GLU A 182 11.44 -9.63 3.47
CA GLU A 182 11.73 -8.21 3.31
C GLU A 182 10.53 -7.36 3.71
N LEU A 183 9.29 -7.77 3.39
CA LEU A 183 8.10 -7.08 3.86
C LEU A 183 7.98 -7.09 5.39
N GLN A 184 8.33 -8.20 6.04
CA GLN A 184 8.38 -8.27 7.50
C GLN A 184 9.41 -7.30 8.09
N GLN A 185 10.62 -7.23 7.51
CA GLN A 185 11.63 -6.25 7.90
C GLN A 185 11.17 -4.80 7.68
N MET A 186 10.38 -4.55 6.63
CA MET A 186 9.78 -3.24 6.41
C MET A 186 8.76 -2.88 7.49
N VAL A 187 8.02 -3.85 8.04
CA VAL A 187 7.16 -3.61 9.21
C VAL A 187 8.01 -3.33 10.46
N GLU A 188 9.04 -4.14 10.70
CA GLU A 188 9.93 -4.00 11.87
C GLU A 188 10.67 -2.65 11.90
N SER A 189 11.10 -2.17 10.73
CA SER A 189 11.74 -0.85 10.58
C SER A 189 10.76 0.33 10.68
N GLY A 190 9.45 0.07 10.65
CA GLY A 190 8.40 1.10 10.61
C GLY A 190 8.18 1.69 9.21
N ALA A 191 8.79 1.12 8.16
CA ALA A 191 8.54 1.52 6.78
C ALA A 191 7.12 1.13 6.33
N ILE A 192 6.60 -0.03 6.74
CA ILE A 192 5.17 -0.38 6.60
C ILE A 192 4.50 -0.11 7.95
N VAL A 193 3.67 0.92 7.99
CA VAL A 193 2.99 1.37 9.22
C VAL A 193 1.71 0.56 9.48
N LEU A 194 0.98 0.24 8.42
CA LEU A 194 -0.33 -0.39 8.50
C LEU A 194 -0.60 -1.24 7.26
N ALA A 195 -1.09 -2.46 7.43
CA ALA A 195 -1.65 -3.27 6.36
C ALA A 195 -3.17 -3.43 6.51
N ARG A 196 -3.88 -3.40 5.37
CA ARG A 196 -5.33 -3.46 5.29
C ARG A 196 -5.74 -4.44 4.20
N ARG A 197 -6.66 -5.35 4.53
CA ARG A 197 -7.22 -6.31 3.60
C ARG A 197 -8.66 -5.91 3.25
N PRO A 198 -9.01 -5.74 1.97
CA PRO A 198 -10.38 -5.49 1.57
C PRO A 198 -11.24 -6.75 1.79
N GLU A 199 -12.50 -6.54 2.18
CA GLU A 199 -13.51 -7.59 2.23
C GLU A 199 -14.27 -7.58 0.89
N GLY A 200 -13.95 -8.55 0.03
CA GLY A 200 -14.34 -8.51 -1.37
C GLY A 200 -13.63 -7.35 -2.08
N ASN A 201 -14.40 -6.37 -2.55
CA ASN A 201 -13.88 -5.21 -3.28
C ASN A 201 -13.96 -3.90 -2.47
N MET A 202 -14.23 -4.01 -1.15
CA MET A 202 -14.52 -2.86 -0.30
C MET A 202 -13.56 -2.75 0.89
N LEU A 203 -13.25 -1.51 1.25
CA LEU A 203 -12.54 -1.15 2.48
C LEU A 203 -13.24 0.06 3.10
N ASP A 204 -13.57 -0.02 4.38
CA ASP A 204 -14.27 1.05 5.11
C ASP A 204 -15.55 1.57 4.40
N GLY A 205 -16.29 0.65 3.76
CA GLY A 205 -17.53 0.94 3.03
C GLY A 205 -17.34 1.55 1.64
N ASN A 206 -16.10 1.67 1.14
CA ASN A 206 -15.78 2.25 -0.16
C ASN A 206 -15.15 1.22 -1.10
N VAL A 207 -15.42 1.34 -2.40
CA VAL A 207 -14.83 0.46 -3.43
C VAL A 207 -13.37 0.84 -3.65
N VAL A 208 -12.48 -0.14 -3.57
CA VAL A 208 -11.01 0.04 -3.65
C VAL A 208 -10.36 -0.66 -4.84
N VAL A 209 -11.17 -1.23 -5.71
CA VAL A 209 -10.74 -1.78 -6.99
C VAL A 209 -11.18 -0.85 -8.11
N PRO A 210 -10.45 -0.81 -9.24
CA PRO A 210 -10.90 -0.06 -10.40
C PRO A 210 -12.28 -0.49 -10.87
N ASP A 211 -13.02 0.45 -11.46
CA ASP A 211 -14.31 0.13 -12.07
C ASP A 211 -14.09 -0.87 -13.21
N SER A 212 -14.42 -2.13 -12.96
CA SER A 212 -14.26 -3.16 -13.97
C SER A 212 -15.28 -2.94 -15.08
N HIS A 213 -14.81 -2.57 -16.27
CA HIS A 213 -15.58 -2.76 -17.48
C HIS A 213 -15.63 -4.26 -17.77
N PHE A 214 -16.71 -4.93 -17.34
CA PHE A 214 -16.92 -6.33 -17.66
C PHE A 214 -17.17 -6.47 -19.16
N GLU A 215 -16.11 -6.75 -19.92
CA GLU A 215 -16.26 -7.22 -21.29
C GLU A 215 -16.71 -8.68 -21.28
N SER A 216 -18.02 -8.89 -21.40
CA SER A 216 -18.57 -10.22 -21.62
C SER A 216 -18.31 -10.63 -23.06
N SER A 217 -17.29 -11.46 -23.28
CA SER A 217 -17.07 -12.12 -24.57
C SER A 217 -17.95 -13.37 -24.67
N SER A 218 -18.77 -13.50 -25.71
CA SER A 218 -19.48 -14.75 -26.03
C SER A 218 -18.58 -15.84 -26.65
N ILE A 219 -17.30 -15.53 -26.85
CA ILE A 219 -16.32 -16.41 -27.49
C ILE A 219 -16.06 -17.61 -26.57
N PHE A 220 -16.27 -18.80 -27.12
CA PHE A 220 -15.87 -20.05 -26.49
C PHE A 220 -14.34 -20.18 -26.55
N ILE A 221 -13.71 -20.30 -25.38
CA ILE A 221 -12.28 -20.51 -25.24
C ILE A 221 -12.09 -21.87 -24.55
N PRO A 222 -11.47 -22.87 -25.20
CA PRO A 222 -11.18 -24.16 -24.59
C PRO A 222 -10.40 -23.99 -23.28
N GLY A 223 -10.71 -24.78 -22.25
CA GLY A 223 -10.05 -24.74 -20.94
C GLY A 223 -10.52 -23.60 -20.03
N LYS A 224 -11.21 -22.58 -20.54
CA LYS A 224 -11.68 -21.43 -19.73
C LYS A 224 -12.65 -21.86 -18.63
N LYS A 225 -13.57 -22.78 -18.94
CA LYS A 225 -14.56 -23.29 -17.99
C LYS A 225 -13.89 -24.06 -16.86
N GLU A 226 -12.97 -24.94 -17.21
CA GLU A 226 -12.20 -25.79 -16.30
C GLU A 226 -11.37 -24.92 -15.36
N ASN A 227 -10.71 -23.87 -15.89
CA ASN A 227 -10.00 -22.90 -15.07
C ASN A 227 -10.89 -22.20 -14.05
N PHE A 228 -12.08 -21.73 -14.45
CA PHE A 228 -12.99 -21.10 -13.51
C PHE A 228 -13.47 -22.07 -12.42
N ALA A 229 -13.75 -23.33 -12.78
CA ALA A 229 -14.06 -24.35 -11.79
C ALA A 229 -12.90 -24.56 -10.80
N GLY A 230 -11.66 -24.60 -11.30
CA GLY A 230 -10.45 -24.69 -10.47
C GLY A 230 -10.32 -23.50 -9.50
N LEU A 231 -10.57 -22.27 -9.96
CA LEU A 231 -10.57 -21.08 -9.12
C LEU A 231 -11.62 -21.12 -8.01
N GLU A 232 -12.81 -21.69 -8.27
CA GLU A 232 -13.84 -21.86 -7.24
C GLU A 232 -13.42 -22.87 -6.18
N TYR A 233 -12.80 -23.99 -6.58
CA TYR A 233 -12.26 -24.96 -5.61
C TYR A 233 -11.09 -24.38 -4.81
N LEU A 234 -10.22 -23.58 -5.45
CA LEU A 234 -9.05 -22.97 -4.81
C LEU A 234 -9.42 -22.04 -3.65
N LYS A 235 -10.59 -21.39 -3.67
CA LYS A 235 -11.10 -20.58 -2.54
C LYS A 235 -11.23 -21.39 -1.25
N PHE A 236 -11.40 -22.71 -1.36
CA PHE A 236 -11.53 -23.64 -0.24
C PHE A 236 -10.31 -24.56 -0.10
N ALA A 237 -9.16 -24.21 -0.67
CA ALA A 237 -7.95 -25.05 -0.68
C ALA A 237 -7.35 -25.38 0.69
N LYS A 238 -7.86 -24.82 1.79
CA LYS A 238 -7.55 -25.30 3.15
C LYS A 238 -8.04 -26.74 3.38
N ASP A 239 -9.07 -27.15 2.65
CA ASP A 239 -9.53 -28.53 2.54
C ASP A 239 -8.71 -29.24 1.44
N ALA A 240 -8.02 -30.31 1.81
CA ALA A 240 -7.16 -31.08 0.91
C ALA A 240 -7.92 -31.64 -0.29
N ASP A 241 -9.18 -32.06 -0.10
CA ASP A 241 -10.00 -32.58 -1.19
C ASP A 241 -10.32 -31.48 -2.21
N LYS A 242 -10.58 -30.26 -1.73
CA LYS A 242 -10.83 -29.10 -2.60
C LYS A 242 -9.57 -28.65 -3.31
N ALA A 243 -8.43 -28.68 -2.64
CA ALA A 243 -7.14 -28.38 -3.25
C ALA A 243 -6.83 -29.39 -4.38
N GLY A 244 -7.11 -30.68 -4.18
CA GLY A 244 -6.97 -31.72 -5.20
C GLY A 244 -7.91 -31.52 -6.40
N MET A 245 -9.18 -31.17 -6.16
CA MET A 245 -10.13 -30.84 -7.24
C MET A 245 -9.70 -29.59 -8.02
N ALA A 246 -9.10 -28.59 -7.35
CA ALA A 246 -8.56 -27.41 -8.03
C ALA A 246 -7.40 -27.80 -8.96
N LEU A 247 -6.48 -28.65 -8.48
CA LEU A 247 -5.36 -29.15 -9.26
C LEU A 247 -5.84 -29.86 -10.53
N GLU A 248 -6.74 -30.84 -10.41
CA GLU A 248 -7.31 -31.60 -11.54
C GLU A 248 -7.93 -30.66 -12.59
N LYS A 249 -8.67 -29.64 -12.14
CA LYS A 249 -9.32 -28.69 -13.05
C LYS A 249 -8.33 -27.75 -13.75
N PHE A 250 -7.24 -27.38 -13.08
CA PHE A 250 -6.17 -26.62 -13.71
C PHE A 250 -5.35 -27.46 -14.69
N GLU A 251 -5.13 -28.75 -14.41
CA GLU A 251 -4.53 -29.70 -15.37
C GLU A 251 -5.36 -29.82 -16.64
N GLU A 252 -6.67 -30.11 -16.50
CA GLU A 252 -7.60 -30.15 -17.64
C GLU A 252 -7.57 -28.85 -18.46
N SER A 253 -7.57 -27.70 -17.78
CA SER A 253 -7.53 -26.39 -18.44
C SER A 253 -6.20 -26.14 -19.17
N ALA A 254 -5.09 -26.50 -18.54
CA ALA A 254 -3.74 -26.31 -19.06
C ALA A 254 -3.47 -27.20 -20.27
N ASP A 255 -3.98 -28.43 -20.25
CA ASP A 255 -3.91 -29.40 -21.36
C ASP A 255 -4.74 -28.96 -22.56
N LEU A 256 -5.86 -28.27 -22.32
CA LEU A 256 -6.65 -27.59 -23.37
C LEU A 256 -5.96 -26.33 -23.92
N GLY A 257 -4.79 -25.96 -23.40
CA GLY A 257 -3.99 -24.85 -23.88
C GLY A 257 -4.38 -23.48 -23.32
N PHE A 258 -5.27 -23.41 -22.33
CA PHE A 258 -5.71 -22.12 -21.81
C PHE A 258 -4.60 -21.44 -21.00
N ALA A 259 -4.09 -20.30 -21.46
CA ALA A 259 -2.93 -19.64 -20.87
C ALA A 259 -3.09 -19.32 -19.37
N LEU A 260 -4.27 -18.86 -18.93
CA LEU A 260 -4.53 -18.62 -17.51
C LEU A 260 -4.61 -19.94 -16.71
N GLY A 261 -5.12 -21.01 -17.31
CA GLY A 261 -5.10 -22.35 -16.71
C GLY A 261 -3.68 -22.87 -16.51
N GLN A 262 -2.81 -22.69 -17.51
CA GLN A 262 -1.39 -23.00 -17.42
C GLN A 262 -0.68 -22.18 -16.34
N VAL A 263 -0.99 -20.89 -16.20
CA VAL A 263 -0.46 -20.06 -15.10
C VAL A 263 -0.95 -20.53 -13.74
N ASN A 264 -2.23 -20.86 -13.61
CA ASN A 264 -2.79 -21.33 -12.34
C ASN A 264 -2.22 -22.70 -11.95
N LEU A 265 -2.04 -23.61 -12.90
CA LEU A 265 -1.34 -24.88 -12.66
C LEU A 265 0.12 -24.62 -12.23
N ALA A 266 0.82 -23.72 -12.90
CA ALA A 266 2.16 -23.34 -12.50
C ALA A 266 2.20 -22.77 -11.07
N GLN A 267 1.18 -22.02 -10.65
CA GLN A 267 1.05 -21.50 -9.30
C GLN A 267 0.82 -22.60 -8.25
N MET A 268 0.11 -23.67 -8.59
CA MET A 268 -0.05 -24.85 -7.72
C MET A 268 1.31 -25.48 -7.43
N TYR A 269 2.15 -25.66 -8.46
CA TYR A 269 3.53 -26.15 -8.31
C TYR A 269 4.44 -25.17 -7.56
N LEU A 270 4.27 -23.86 -7.69
CA LEU A 270 5.05 -22.87 -6.92
C LEU A 270 4.76 -22.94 -5.42
N ASN A 271 3.48 -23.09 -5.10
CA ASN A 271 3.01 -23.02 -3.71
C ASN A 271 3.02 -24.38 -3.02
N GLY A 272 3.11 -25.48 -3.77
CA GLY A 272 2.94 -26.83 -3.23
C GLY A 272 1.50 -27.12 -2.82
N THR A 273 0.52 -26.53 -3.51
CA THR A 273 -0.90 -26.71 -3.17
C THR A 273 -1.41 -28.00 -3.80
N ALA A 274 -1.71 -29.02 -2.98
CA ALA A 274 -2.13 -30.38 -3.41
C ALA A 274 -1.13 -31.17 -4.28
N VAL A 275 0.02 -30.57 -4.59
CA VAL A 275 1.13 -31.16 -5.33
C VAL A 275 2.43 -30.77 -4.64
N ASP A 276 3.50 -31.54 -4.82
CA ASP A 276 4.81 -31.17 -4.30
C ASP A 276 5.31 -29.87 -4.95
N LYS A 277 5.99 -29.03 -4.17
CA LYS A 277 6.56 -27.79 -4.67
C LYS A 277 7.66 -28.09 -5.70
N ASP A 278 7.46 -27.66 -6.94
CA ASP A 278 8.39 -27.85 -8.05
C ASP A 278 8.51 -26.58 -8.91
N LEU A 279 9.61 -25.87 -8.74
CA LEU A 279 9.88 -24.65 -9.50
C LEU A 279 10.17 -24.94 -10.98
N HIS A 280 10.73 -26.11 -11.32
CA HIS A 280 11.01 -26.48 -12.70
C HIS A 280 9.72 -26.76 -13.46
N GLU A 281 8.82 -27.53 -12.86
CA GLU A 281 7.51 -27.82 -13.46
C GLU A 281 6.68 -26.54 -13.59
N SER A 282 6.74 -25.65 -12.60
CA SER A 282 6.15 -24.31 -12.73
C SER A 282 6.69 -23.52 -13.94
N LEU A 283 8.01 -23.49 -14.13
CA LEU A 283 8.63 -22.81 -15.28
C LEU A 283 8.18 -23.44 -16.61
N VAL A 284 7.97 -24.75 -16.68
CA VAL A 284 7.44 -25.43 -17.88
C VAL A 284 6.06 -24.89 -18.26
N TRP A 285 5.14 -24.81 -17.29
CA TRP A 285 3.78 -24.31 -17.52
C TRP A 285 3.73 -22.80 -17.79
N LEU A 286 4.51 -22.00 -17.06
CA LEU A 286 4.67 -20.56 -17.32
C LEU A 286 5.23 -20.29 -18.71
N LYS A 287 6.20 -21.09 -19.17
CA LYS A 287 6.76 -20.98 -20.51
C LYS A 287 5.71 -21.26 -21.59
N LYS A 288 4.88 -22.30 -21.43
CA LYS A 288 3.77 -22.60 -22.35
C LYS A 288 2.79 -21.43 -22.46
N ALA A 289 2.42 -20.80 -21.34
CA ALA A 289 1.52 -19.64 -21.34
C ALA A 289 2.20 -18.40 -21.95
N SER A 290 3.49 -18.21 -21.69
CA SER A 290 4.29 -17.09 -22.22
C SER A 290 4.40 -17.14 -23.75
N LEU A 291 4.52 -18.33 -24.34
CA LEU A 291 4.52 -18.53 -25.79
C LEU A 291 3.20 -18.12 -26.48
N GLN A 292 2.12 -17.95 -25.70
CA GLN A 292 0.83 -17.43 -26.17
C GLN A 292 0.71 -15.91 -25.99
N ALA A 293 1.81 -15.20 -25.73
CA ALA A 293 1.85 -13.77 -25.40
C ALA A 293 1.05 -13.40 -24.13
N PHE A 294 0.87 -14.34 -23.19
CA PHE A 294 0.17 -14.05 -21.95
C PHE A 294 1.10 -13.34 -20.96
N GLU A 295 0.95 -12.01 -20.84
CA GLU A 295 1.82 -11.14 -20.03
C GLU A 295 2.02 -11.63 -18.57
N PRO A 296 0.97 -12.04 -17.81
CA PRO A 296 1.16 -12.52 -16.45
C PRO A 296 2.12 -13.70 -16.36
N ALA A 297 2.14 -14.59 -17.37
CA ALA A 297 3.06 -15.72 -17.38
C ALA A 297 4.52 -15.30 -17.57
N ILE A 298 4.77 -14.33 -18.46
CA ILE A 298 6.11 -13.81 -18.75
C ILE A 298 6.71 -13.16 -17.50
N LEU A 299 5.91 -12.34 -16.80
CA LEU A 299 6.33 -11.67 -15.58
C LEU A 299 6.62 -12.68 -14.46
N LYS A 300 5.73 -13.66 -14.25
CA LYS A 300 5.93 -14.73 -13.27
C LYS A 300 7.16 -15.58 -13.60
N TYR A 301 7.36 -15.94 -14.87
CA TYR A 301 8.54 -16.71 -15.29
C TYR A 301 9.84 -15.99 -14.90
N GLY A 302 9.92 -14.67 -15.15
CA GLY A 302 11.09 -13.88 -14.79
C GLY A 302 11.39 -13.84 -13.28
N ILE A 303 10.36 -13.93 -12.44
CA ILE A 303 10.52 -14.02 -10.97
C ILE A 303 11.00 -15.42 -10.58
N VAL A 304 10.30 -16.47 -11.03
CA VAL A 304 10.60 -17.86 -10.67
C VAL A 304 11.97 -18.30 -11.19
N CYS A 305 12.35 -17.89 -12.39
CA CYS A 305 13.62 -18.25 -13.01
C CYS A 305 14.83 -17.75 -12.18
N LYS A 306 14.70 -16.59 -11.52
CA LYS A 306 15.74 -16.08 -10.61
C LYS A 306 15.94 -16.94 -9.36
N GLN A 307 14.94 -17.75 -8.98
CA GLN A 307 14.98 -18.66 -7.84
C GLN A 307 15.56 -20.04 -8.21
N VAL A 308 15.74 -20.32 -9.50
CA VAL A 308 16.24 -21.59 -10.02
C VAL A 308 17.64 -21.41 -10.57
N GLU A 309 18.64 -22.00 -9.93
CA GLU A 309 20.07 -21.81 -10.28
C GLU A 309 20.40 -22.16 -11.73
N SER A 310 19.71 -23.14 -12.32
CA SER A 310 19.95 -23.56 -13.70
C SER A 310 19.23 -22.69 -14.74
N CYS A 311 18.38 -21.76 -14.33
CA CYS A 311 17.53 -20.99 -15.23
C CYS A 311 18.20 -19.67 -15.62
N THR A 312 18.36 -19.45 -16.92
CA THR A 312 18.87 -18.19 -17.48
C THR A 312 17.71 -17.44 -18.13
N VAL A 313 17.35 -16.29 -17.54
CA VAL A 313 16.18 -15.50 -17.98
C VAL A 313 16.36 -14.99 -19.42
N GLU A 314 17.59 -14.72 -19.83
CA GLU A 314 17.94 -14.25 -21.17
C GLU A 314 17.58 -15.26 -22.26
N ASP A 315 17.84 -16.54 -22.03
CA ASP A 315 17.56 -17.62 -22.99
C ASP A 315 16.05 -17.75 -23.22
N PHE A 316 15.27 -17.63 -22.15
CA PHE A 316 13.81 -17.61 -22.23
C PHE A 316 13.31 -16.45 -23.10
N TYR A 317 13.81 -15.22 -22.88
CA TYR A 317 13.39 -14.10 -23.69
C TYR A 317 13.84 -14.21 -25.16
N GLN A 318 15.05 -14.74 -25.42
CA GLN A 318 15.51 -15.04 -26.78
C GLN A 318 14.55 -16.01 -27.49
N GLU A 319 14.07 -17.01 -26.79
CA GLU A 319 13.11 -17.98 -27.32
C GLU A 319 11.75 -17.33 -27.65
N LEU A 320 11.23 -16.47 -26.78
CA LEU A 320 9.99 -15.72 -27.05
C LEU A 320 10.12 -14.87 -28.33
N VAL A 321 11.24 -14.14 -28.49
CA VAL A 321 11.51 -13.35 -29.70
C VAL A 321 11.60 -14.24 -30.94
N LYS A 322 12.34 -15.35 -30.83
CA LYS A 322 12.54 -16.29 -31.94
C LYS A 322 11.23 -16.91 -32.41
N THR A 323 10.32 -17.19 -31.49
CA THR A 323 8.99 -17.75 -31.78
C THR A 323 7.98 -16.70 -32.27
N GLY A 324 8.31 -15.42 -32.20
CA GLY A 324 7.48 -14.33 -32.72
C GLY A 324 6.40 -13.86 -31.75
N VAL A 325 6.57 -14.10 -30.45
CA VAL A 325 5.68 -13.56 -29.42
C VAL A 325 5.80 -12.04 -29.43
N ASN A 326 4.69 -11.33 -29.66
CA ASN A 326 4.67 -9.87 -29.59
C ASN A 326 4.70 -9.45 -28.13
N ILE A 327 5.87 -9.09 -27.63
CA ILE A 327 6.01 -8.55 -26.29
C ILE A 327 6.01 -7.02 -26.41
N GLU A 328 4.83 -6.42 -26.45
CA GLU A 328 4.67 -4.98 -26.20
C GLU A 328 4.92 -4.74 -24.72
N PHE A 329 6.20 -4.68 -24.33
CA PHE A 329 6.59 -4.30 -22.97
C PHE A 329 6.09 -2.88 -22.72
N THR A 330 4.98 -2.76 -22.01
CA THR A 330 4.37 -1.50 -21.59
C THR A 330 5.30 -0.78 -20.63
N LYS A 331 6.24 0.06 -21.11
CA LYS A 331 6.95 1.10 -20.33
C LYS A 331 7.42 0.72 -18.90
N GLN A 332 7.67 -0.56 -18.60
CA GLN A 332 7.95 -1.03 -17.26
C GLN A 332 9.46 -0.95 -17.02
N ALA A 333 9.86 0.06 -16.26
CA ALA A 333 11.24 0.50 -16.04
C ALA A 333 12.20 -0.54 -15.42
N ASP A 334 11.71 -1.71 -14.96
CA ASP A 334 12.57 -2.75 -14.35
C ASP A 334 12.87 -3.95 -15.28
N VAL A 335 12.08 -4.12 -16.34
CA VAL A 335 12.48 -5.04 -17.42
C VAL A 335 13.67 -4.44 -18.17
N MET A 336 14.00 -3.15 -18.00
CA MET A 336 15.17 -2.55 -18.63
C MET A 336 16.51 -3.18 -18.21
N ALA A 337 16.61 -3.79 -17.03
CA ALA A 337 17.79 -4.58 -16.67
C ALA A 337 17.93 -5.83 -17.56
N THR A 338 16.82 -6.47 -17.94
CA THR A 338 16.78 -7.54 -18.95
C THR A 338 16.73 -7.00 -20.38
N THR A 339 16.44 -5.70 -20.60
CA THR A 339 16.46 -5.10 -21.94
C THR A 339 17.85 -5.04 -22.55
N LYS A 340 18.95 -5.02 -21.81
CA LYS A 340 20.26 -5.06 -22.48
C LYS A 340 20.48 -6.41 -23.16
N ALA A 341 20.12 -7.49 -22.49
CA ALA A 341 20.18 -8.83 -23.06
C ALA A 341 19.08 -9.08 -24.11
N PHE A 342 17.89 -8.52 -23.90
CA PHE A 342 16.77 -8.61 -24.84
C PHE A 342 16.95 -7.73 -26.08
N ALA A 343 17.43 -6.49 -25.94
CA ALA A 343 17.80 -5.62 -27.04
C ALA A 343 19.01 -6.16 -27.80
N LYS A 344 19.97 -6.78 -27.09
CA LYS A 344 21.04 -7.55 -27.73
C LYS A 344 20.47 -8.74 -28.51
N ALA A 345 19.55 -9.51 -27.93
CA ALA A 345 18.88 -10.62 -28.62
C ALA A 345 18.08 -10.15 -29.86
N LEU A 346 17.37 -9.03 -29.76
CA LEU A 346 16.67 -8.41 -30.88
C LEU A 346 17.64 -7.92 -31.96
N ALA A 347 18.76 -7.32 -31.57
CA ALA A 347 19.82 -6.88 -32.48
C ALA A 347 20.47 -8.09 -33.19
N ASP A 348 20.83 -9.13 -32.45
CA ASP A 348 21.42 -10.38 -32.98
C ASP A 348 20.43 -11.09 -33.93
N ALA A 349 19.14 -11.15 -33.56
CA ALA A 349 18.10 -11.70 -34.42
C ALA A 349 17.90 -10.88 -35.70
N ALA A 350 17.92 -9.55 -35.62
CA ALA A 350 17.84 -8.66 -36.78
C ALA A 350 19.06 -8.78 -37.70
N GLU A 351 20.27 -8.92 -37.15
CA GLU A 351 21.49 -9.17 -37.93
C GLU A 351 21.46 -10.54 -38.63
N SER A 352 20.95 -11.58 -37.98
CA SER A 352 20.82 -12.92 -38.59
C SER A 352 19.86 -12.92 -39.79
N LYS A 353 18.79 -12.11 -39.74
CA LYS A 353 17.87 -11.92 -40.87
C LYS A 353 18.54 -11.17 -42.02
N LYS A 354 19.39 -10.16 -41.74
CA LYS A 354 20.14 -9.41 -42.76
C LYS A 354 21.21 -10.23 -43.49
N LYS A 355 21.79 -11.27 -42.86
CA LYS A 355 22.80 -12.16 -43.49
C LYS A 355 22.20 -13.27 -44.38
N LYS A 356 20.88 -13.44 -44.38
CA LYS A 356 20.16 -14.48 -45.15
C LYS A 356 19.56 -13.96 -46.46
N TYR A 357 19.65 -12.66 -46.72
CA TYR A 357 19.32 -11.98 -47.98
C TYR A 357 20.59 -11.30 -48.49
#